data_AF-A0A0V0GWM3-F1
#
_entry.id   AF-A0A0V0GWM3-F1
#
_cell.length_a   1.000
_cell.length_b   1.000
_cell.length_c   1.000
_cell.angle_alpha   90.00
_cell.angle_beta   90.00
_cell.angle_gamma   90.00
#
_symmetry.space_group_name_H-M   'P 1'
#
loop_
_entity.id
_entity.type
_entity.pdbx_description
1 polymer ?
#
loop_
_entity_poly.entity_id
_entity_poly.type
_entity_poly.pdbx_seq_one_letter_code
_entity_poly.pdbx_strand_id
1 'polypeptide(L)'
;MGCLKIFVIVVFMWVLLIPNSHQLGSYETQILLQLRRHLEYPVQLDILENYNGDFCSLGSTLHMSIICENNSVTELKIKGDKLVKVNEFHGVAVPNNTLSERFSIDSFVTTLTRLSSLKVLTLVS
;
A
#
# COMPACT_ATOMS: atom_id res chain seq x y z
N MET A 1 5.43 50.35 -19.72
CA MET A 1 4.94 49.15 -20.44
C MET A 1 5.72 47.85 -20.15
N GLY A 2 7.01 47.89 -19.75
CA GLY A 2 7.83 46.67 -19.59
C GLY A 2 7.63 45.88 -18.29
N CYS A 3 7.39 46.55 -17.15
CA CYS A 3 7.32 45.87 -15.85
C CYS A 3 6.12 44.94 -15.70
N LEU A 4 4.96 45.30 -16.29
CA LEU A 4 3.77 44.43 -16.28
C LEU A 4 4.04 43.12 -17.03
N LYS A 5 4.77 43.15 -18.14
CA LYS A 5 5.15 41.95 -18.90
C LYS A 5 6.07 41.03 -18.09
N ILE A 6 7.05 41.59 -17.40
CA ILE A 6 7.97 40.81 -16.55
C ILE A 6 7.20 40.14 -15.42
N PHE A 7 6.28 40.86 -14.78
CA PHE A 7 5.45 40.30 -13.71
C PHE A 7 4.59 39.14 -14.20
N VAL A 8 3.96 39.27 -15.38
CA VAL A 8 3.16 38.20 -15.99
C VAL A 8 4.02 36.97 -16.30
N ILE A 9 5.24 37.15 -16.80
CA ILE A 9 6.16 36.03 -17.09
C ILE A 9 6.56 35.31 -15.82
N VAL A 10 6.89 36.03 -14.74
CA VAL A 10 7.25 35.43 -13.45
C VAL A 10 6.09 34.63 -12.87
N VAL A 11 4.87 35.19 -12.91
CA VAL A 11 3.66 34.48 -12.46
C VAL A 11 3.42 33.22 -13.30
N PHE A 12 3.59 33.30 -14.62
CA PHE A 12 3.41 32.14 -15.50
C PHE A 12 4.44 31.04 -15.23
N MET A 13 5.70 31.41 -14.99
CA MET A 13 6.75 30.46 -14.63
C MET A 13 6.48 29.81 -13.25
N TRP A 14 5.94 30.57 -12.29
CA TRP A 14 5.56 30.02 -10.99
C TRP A 14 4.39 29.04 -11.06
N VAL A 15 3.39 29.29 -11.91
CA VAL A 15 2.26 28.36 -12.10
C VAL A 15 2.73 27.05 -12.75
N LEU A 16 3.71 27.10 -13.65
CA LEU A 16 4.32 25.90 -14.26
C LEU A 16 5.22 25.10 -13.28
N LEU A 17 5.67 25.73 -12.20
CA LEU A 17 6.48 25.12 -11.15
C LEU A 17 5.65 24.46 -10.04
N ILE A 18 4.32 24.57 -10.08
CA ILE A 18 3.45 23.83 -9.15
C ILE A 18 3.51 22.36 -9.59
N PRO A 19 4.14 21.46 -8.81
CA PRO A 19 4.03 20.05 -9.11
C PRO A 19 2.54 19.69 -9.04
N ASN A 20 2.01 19.05 -10.09
CA ASN A 20 0.78 18.30 -9.97
C ASN A 20 1.06 17.14 -9.00
N SER A 21 1.10 17.43 -7.71
CA SER A 21 1.24 16.42 -6.68
C SER A 21 -0.08 15.68 -6.66
N HIS A 22 -0.10 14.51 -7.28
CA HIS A 22 -1.11 13.47 -7.08
C HIS A 22 -1.09 13.06 -5.61
N GLN A 23 -1.63 13.92 -4.75
CA GLN A 23 -1.53 13.84 -3.29
C GLN A 23 -2.43 12.73 -2.72
N LEU A 24 -3.36 12.21 -3.52
CA LEU A 24 -4.23 11.08 -3.17
C LEU A 24 -3.47 9.73 -3.17
N GLY A 25 -2.48 9.56 -4.05
CA GLY A 25 -1.70 8.32 -4.12
C GLY A 25 -0.78 8.12 -2.90
N SER A 26 -0.27 9.20 -2.31
CA SER A 26 0.69 9.10 -1.19
C SER A 26 0.06 8.65 0.13
N TYR A 27 -1.24 8.86 0.34
CA TYR A 27 -1.92 8.43 1.56
C TYR A 27 -2.18 6.91 1.55
N GLU A 28 -2.74 6.39 0.46
CA GLU A 28 -3.02 4.97 0.33
C GLU A 28 -1.73 4.14 0.29
N THR A 29 -0.66 4.65 -0.33
CA THR A 29 0.67 4.00 -0.29
C THR A 29 1.23 3.90 1.12
N GLN A 30 1.09 4.97 1.93
CA GLN A 30 1.47 4.94 3.34
C GLN A 30 0.68 3.92 4.15
N ILE A 31 -0.63 3.78 3.89
CA ILE A 31 -1.45 2.75 4.56
C ILE A 31 -0.98 1.35 4.17
N LEU A 32 -0.70 1.10 2.89
CA LEU A 32 -0.20 -0.20 2.42
C LEU A 32 1.14 -0.56 3.07
N LEU A 33 2.05 0.41 3.22
CA LEU A 33 3.29 0.22 3.97
C LEU A 33 3.02 -0.06 5.46
N GLN A 34 2.09 0.64 6.09
CA GLN A 34 1.67 0.35 7.47
C GLN A 34 1.11 -1.07 7.61
N LEU A 35 0.31 -1.50 6.64
CA LEU A 35 -0.26 -2.85 6.59
C LEU A 35 0.84 -3.92 6.55
N ARG A 36 1.90 -3.70 5.74
CA ARG A 36 3.09 -4.57 5.71
C ARG A 36 3.76 -4.66 7.08
N ARG A 37 3.86 -3.55 7.82
CA ARG A 37 4.44 -3.56 9.18
C ARG A 37 3.62 -4.37 10.16
N HIS A 38 2.29 -4.29 10.05
CA HIS A 38 1.40 -5.11 10.86
C HIS A 38 1.52 -6.61 10.54
N LEU A 39 1.94 -6.97 9.33
CA LEU A 39 2.24 -8.35 8.94
C LEU A 39 3.67 -8.79 9.30
N GLU A 40 4.40 -8.03 10.11
CA GLU A 40 5.77 -8.34 10.56
C GLU A 40 6.83 -8.34 9.44
N TYR A 41 6.68 -7.44 8.45
CA TYR A 41 7.67 -7.21 7.37
C TYR A 41 7.98 -8.45 6.51
N PRO A 42 6.96 -9.06 5.89
CA PRO A 42 7.18 -10.19 4.98
C PRO A 42 8.07 -9.79 3.80
N VAL A 43 9.03 -10.66 3.46
CA VAL A 43 10.00 -10.46 2.37
C VAL A 43 9.31 -10.37 1.00
N GLN A 44 8.17 -11.03 0.85
CA GLN A 44 7.39 -11.05 -0.40
C GLN A 44 6.78 -9.67 -0.72
N LEU A 45 6.65 -8.79 0.28
CA LEU A 45 6.18 -7.42 0.12
C LEU A 45 7.32 -6.38 0.14
N ASP A 46 8.58 -6.81 0.04
CA ASP A 46 9.74 -5.91 0.09
C ASP A 46 9.82 -4.94 -1.09
N ILE A 47 9.24 -5.33 -2.23
CA ILE A 47 9.10 -4.45 -3.40
C ILE A 47 8.35 -3.16 -3.07
N LEU A 48 7.46 -3.17 -2.06
CA LEU A 48 6.64 -2.03 -1.70
C LEU A 48 7.44 -0.90 -1.03
N GLU A 49 8.52 -1.24 -0.33
CA GLU A 49 9.36 -0.25 0.38
C GLU A 49 10.32 0.48 -0.56
N ASN A 50 10.84 -0.23 -1.56
CA ASN A 50 11.81 0.33 -2.51
C ASN A 50 11.16 1.01 -3.73
N TYR A 51 9.82 1.04 -3.78
CA TYR A 51 9.10 1.55 -4.94
C TYR A 51 8.74 3.02 -4.78
N ASN A 52 9.35 3.87 -5.62
CA ASN A 52 9.15 5.32 -5.62
C ASN A 52 7.98 5.80 -6.52
N GLY A 53 7.25 4.89 -7.16
CA GLY A 53 6.11 5.22 -8.04
C GLY A 53 4.74 5.07 -7.37
N ASP A 54 3.67 5.14 -8.16
CA ASP A 54 2.32 4.82 -7.71
C ASP A 54 2.11 3.31 -7.63
N PHE A 55 1.71 2.78 -6.47
CA PHE A 55 1.46 1.35 -6.27
C PHE A 55 0.39 0.79 -7.19
N CYS A 56 -0.49 1.64 -7.75
CA CYS A 56 -1.45 1.26 -8.77
C CYS A 56 -0.82 0.87 -10.11
N SER A 57 0.44 1.25 -10.36
CA SER A 57 1.21 0.85 -11.53
C SER A 57 2.10 -0.36 -11.27
N LEU A 58 2.10 -0.88 -10.05
CA LEU A 58 2.84 -2.09 -9.70
C LEU A 58 2.15 -3.30 -10.31
N GLY A 59 2.91 -4.13 -11.04
CA GLY A 59 2.39 -5.38 -11.60
C GLY A 59 1.99 -6.38 -10.50
N SER A 60 1.03 -7.24 -10.81
CA SER A 60 0.68 -8.35 -9.92
C SER A 60 1.81 -9.38 -9.89
N THR A 61 2.20 -9.81 -8.69
CA THR A 61 3.20 -10.85 -8.42
C THR A 61 2.52 -12.12 -7.91
N LEU A 62 3.30 -13.20 -7.74
CA LEU A 62 2.79 -14.48 -7.20
C LEU A 62 2.25 -14.36 -5.76
N HIS A 63 2.82 -13.44 -4.98
CA HIS A 63 2.55 -13.27 -3.55
C HIS A 63 1.72 -12.02 -3.25
N MET A 64 1.56 -11.13 -4.21
CA MET A 64 0.91 -9.84 -3.99
C MET A 64 0.30 -9.29 -5.28
N SER A 65 -0.94 -8.80 -5.21
CA SER A 65 -1.60 -8.09 -6.30
C SER A 65 -2.34 -6.88 -5.74
N ILE A 66 -2.11 -5.71 -6.33
CA ILE A 66 -2.85 -4.47 -6.08
C ILE A 66 -3.57 -4.11 -7.37
N ILE A 67 -4.88 -3.86 -7.28
CA ILE A 67 -5.67 -3.30 -8.38
C ILE A 67 -6.29 -2.01 -7.89
N CYS A 68 -6.22 -0.98 -8.74
CA CYS A 68 -6.81 0.32 -8.48
C CYS A 68 -7.87 0.66 -9.52
N GLU A 69 -8.87 1.41 -9.07
CA GLU A 69 -9.91 2.02 -9.89
C GLU A 69 -9.96 3.50 -9.55
N ASN A 70 -9.91 4.38 -10.55
CA ASN A 70 -9.92 5.84 -10.36
C ASN A 70 -8.87 6.34 -9.35
N ASN A 71 -7.65 5.79 -9.39
CA ASN A 71 -6.54 6.15 -8.49
C ASN A 71 -6.73 5.76 -7.02
N SER A 72 -7.72 4.90 -6.71
CA SER A 72 -7.90 4.29 -5.38
C SER A 72 -7.75 2.78 -5.45
N VAL A 73 -7.16 2.19 -4.41
CA VAL A 73 -6.97 0.74 -4.26
C VAL A 73 -8.31 0.07 -4.01
N THR A 74 -8.73 -0.78 -4.95
CA THR A 74 -10.00 -1.53 -4.89
C THR A 74 -9.78 -3.02 -4.62
N GLU A 75 -8.64 -3.57 -5.02
CA GLU A 75 -8.29 -4.95 -4.68
C GLU A 75 -6.89 -5.03 -4.08
N LEU A 76 -6.80 -5.77 -2.98
CA LEU A 76 -5.54 -6.14 -2.35
C LEU A 76 -5.52 -7.65 -2.13
N LYS A 77 -4.57 -8.33 -2.76
CA LYS A 77 -4.33 -9.76 -2.58
C LYS A 77 -2.93 -9.96 -2.02
N ILE A 78 -2.84 -10.67 -0.90
CA ILE A 78 -1.59 -11.05 -0.25
C ILE A 78 -1.62 -12.55 -0.06
N LYS A 79 -0.59 -13.23 -0.55
CA LYS A 79 -0.44 -14.67 -0.50
C LYS A 79 0.91 -15.02 0.12
N GLY A 80 0.85 -15.72 1.24
CA GLY A 80 2.00 -16.30 1.91
C GLY A 80 2.77 -17.25 0.99
N ASP A 81 4.05 -17.39 1.30
CA ASP A 81 4.96 -18.33 0.66
C ASP A 81 4.97 -19.69 1.36
N LYS A 82 4.16 -19.86 2.41
CA LYS A 82 4.24 -21.04 3.24
C LYS A 82 3.54 -22.23 2.61
N LEU A 83 4.31 -23.25 2.28
CA LEU A 83 3.81 -24.50 1.69
C LEU A 83 3.11 -25.42 2.70
N VAL A 84 3.26 -25.14 4.00
CA VAL A 84 2.70 -25.95 5.07
C VAL A 84 1.24 -25.57 5.26
N LYS A 85 0.34 -26.39 4.73
CA LYS A 85 -1.06 -26.38 5.17
C LYS A 85 -1.06 -26.72 6.66
N VAL A 86 -1.42 -25.75 7.50
CA VAL A 86 -1.71 -26.02 8.90
C VAL A 86 -2.97 -26.89 8.90
N ASN A 87 -2.79 -28.21 9.04
CA ASN A 87 -3.89 -29.16 8.88
C ASN A 87 -5.00 -28.96 9.93
N GLU A 88 -4.68 -28.43 11.11
CA GLU A 88 -5.65 -28.04 12.15
C GLU A 88 -5.12 -26.86 12.98
N PHE A 89 -5.93 -25.81 13.14
CA PHE A 89 -5.68 -24.74 14.11
C PHE A 89 -6.35 -25.12 15.43
N HIS A 90 -5.56 -25.46 16.45
CA HIS A 90 -6.07 -25.89 17.76
C HIS A 90 -6.33 -24.72 18.72
N GLY A 91 -6.53 -23.50 18.22
CA GLY A 91 -6.74 -22.31 19.05
C GLY A 91 -5.47 -21.73 19.66
N VAL A 92 -4.29 -22.24 19.30
CA VAL A 92 -3.00 -21.81 19.86
C VAL A 92 -2.03 -21.47 18.72
N ALA A 93 -1.25 -20.41 18.92
CA ALA A 93 -0.16 -20.02 18.03
C ALA A 93 0.85 -21.17 17.91
N VAL A 94 1.16 -21.59 16.69
CA VAL A 94 2.15 -22.64 16.44
C VAL A 94 3.48 -21.97 16.12
N PRO A 95 4.53 -22.18 16.95
CA PRO A 95 5.85 -21.58 16.71
C PRO A 95 6.34 -21.87 15.29
N ASN A 96 6.94 -20.86 14.65
CA ASN A 96 7.41 -20.87 13.26
C ASN A 96 6.31 -21.04 12.20
N ASN A 97 5.04 -21.30 12.56
CA ASN A 97 3.91 -21.48 11.63
C ASN A 97 2.88 -20.36 11.67
N THR A 98 2.76 -19.67 12.80
CA THR A 98 1.91 -18.48 12.93
C THR A 98 2.78 -17.23 13.09
N LEU A 99 2.17 -16.07 12.86
CA LEU A 99 2.76 -14.78 13.23
C LEU A 99 3.07 -14.74 14.74
N SER A 100 3.97 -13.84 15.14
CA SER A 100 4.39 -13.77 16.55
C SER A 100 3.27 -13.27 17.46
N GLU A 101 3.43 -13.43 18.77
CA GLU A 101 2.48 -12.89 19.77
C GLU A 101 2.35 -11.36 19.73
N ARG A 102 3.29 -10.66 19.05
CA ARG A 102 3.22 -9.21 18.86
C ARG A 102 2.25 -8.83 17.74
N PHE A 103 1.86 -9.77 16.90
CA PHE A 103 0.85 -9.55 15.89
C PHE A 103 -0.51 -9.26 16.54
N SER A 104 -1.14 -8.17 16.10
CA SER A 104 -2.50 -7.80 16.52
C SER A 104 -3.39 -7.74 15.30
N ILE A 105 -4.37 -8.65 15.24
CA ILE A 105 -5.38 -8.65 14.18
C ILE A 105 -6.20 -7.37 14.20
N ASP A 106 -6.50 -6.81 15.38
CA ASP A 106 -7.25 -5.57 15.50
C ASP A 106 -6.50 -4.39 14.88
N SER A 107 -5.18 -4.30 15.11
CA SER A 107 -4.34 -3.26 14.53
C SER A 107 -4.22 -3.40 13.00
N PHE A 108 -4.15 -4.64 12.51
CA PHE A 108 -4.15 -4.94 11.09
C PHE A 108 -5.49 -4.54 10.44
N VAL A 109 -6.62 -4.98 10.99
CA VAL A 109 -7.96 -4.70 10.46
C VAL A 109 -8.28 -3.21 10.55
N THR A 110 -7.97 -2.54 11.66
CA THR A 110 -8.17 -1.08 11.77
C THR A 110 -7.38 -0.31 10.71
N THR A 111 -6.14 -0.71 10.44
CA THR A 111 -5.37 -0.11 9.34
C THR A 111 -5.99 -0.41 7.98
N LEU A 112 -6.48 -1.62 7.76
CA LEU A 112 -7.16 -2.02 6.53
C LEU A 112 -8.44 -1.21 6.28
N THR A 113 -9.24 -0.94 7.32
CA THR A 113 -10.48 -0.14 7.20
C THR A 113 -10.23 1.31 6.75
N ARG A 114 -8.98 1.80 6.82
CA ARG A 114 -8.61 3.12 6.29
C ARG A 114 -8.51 3.16 4.78
N LEU A 115 -8.43 2.00 4.11
CA LEU A 115 -8.61 1.85 2.66
C LEU A 115 -10.12 1.77 2.37
N SER A 116 -10.82 2.90 2.43
CA SER A 116 -12.29 2.95 2.28
C SER A 116 -12.80 2.47 0.92
N SER A 117 -11.95 2.53 -0.11
CA SER A 117 -12.27 2.11 -1.48
C SER A 117 -12.04 0.63 -1.75
N LEU A 118 -11.53 -0.12 -0.76
CA LEU A 118 -11.22 -1.54 -0.90
C LEU A 118 -12.50 -2.37 -1.04
N LYS A 119 -12.62 -3.08 -2.16
CA LYS A 119 -13.75 -3.96 -2.50
C LYS A 119 -13.40 -5.44 -2.32
N VAL A 120 -12.17 -5.81 -2.68
CA VAL A 120 -11.70 -7.20 -2.64
C VAL A 120 -10.45 -7.30 -1.79
N LEU A 121 -10.53 -8.10 -0.72
CA LEU A 121 -9.38 -8.49 0.09
C LEU A 121 -9.18 -10.00 -0.06
N THR A 122 -7.99 -10.43 -0.43
CA THR A 122 -7.61 -11.84 -0.44
C THR A 122 -6.37 -12.03 0.41
N LEU A 123 -6.50 -12.78 1.50
CA LEU A 123 -5.39 -13.17 2.36
C LEU A 123 -5.27 -14.69 2.32
N VAL A 124 -4.16 -15.19 1.81
CA VAL A 124 -3.88 -16.63 1.69
C VAL A 124 -2.61 -16.93 2.48
N SER A 125 -2.64 -17.96 3.32
CA SER A 125 -1.46 -18.46 4.05
C SER A 125 -0.75 -19.57 3.30
#